data_AF-A0A4Y2S931-F1
#
_entry.id   AF-A0A4Y2S931-F1
#
_cell.length_a   1.000
_cell.length_b   1.000
_cell.length_c   1.000
_cell.angle_alpha   90.00
_cell.angle_beta   90.00
_cell.angle_gamma   90.00
#
_symmetry.space_group_name_H-M   'P 1'
#
loop_
_entity.id
_entity.type
_entity.pdbx_description
1 polymer ?
#
loop_
_entity_poly.entity_id
_entity_poly.type
_entity_poly.pdbx_seq_one_letter_code
_entity_poly.pdbx_strand_id
1 'polypeptide(L)'
;FYLQDTKSSNGTFVNNQRLSKSSEESPPREVCSGDIVQFGVDVVENSRKVVHGCIVATLKLYLPDGKEAKASPTTAVVPLSPETSISSQELYQLSQYLQEALHREQILENKLGTLQKVVANTQDESDIGWKALIEEDRLLSRIETLESQLQTCGKNVTEEKLKDDVLKLQEDKDKYQMAAKESLRKILQEKLEAIRKVQELENSLSNTENESSHLLEANQKKEQEILLLLEKASEHEKEISNLTKKLQEVEEKYLDLQSQNAEEKLTLENNAEEMRKEEQILSTKIEALKAENDFAKEQLSAMKGNKAVLLLLVYNYNLHHLFFLFDNLK
;
A
#
# COMPACT_ATOMS: atom_id res chain seq x y z
N PHE A 1 5.13 -9.47 17.52
CA PHE A 1 3.67 -9.33 17.76
C PHE A 1 3.05 -10.71 17.62
N TYR A 2 1.93 -10.98 18.27
CA TYR A 2 1.29 -12.30 18.22
C TYR A 2 -0.18 -12.19 17.85
N LEU A 3 -0.66 -13.14 17.06
CA LEU A 3 -2.07 -13.34 16.73
C LEU A 3 -2.51 -14.70 17.27
N GLN A 4 -3.68 -14.75 17.89
CA GLN A 4 -4.25 -15.97 18.44
C GLN A 4 -5.73 -16.08 18.05
N ASP A 5 -6.11 -17.24 17.53
CA ASP A 5 -7.52 -17.56 17.28
C ASP A 5 -8.19 -17.97 18.60
N THR A 6 -9.25 -17.26 18.98
CA THR A 6 -10.00 -17.46 20.22
C THR A 6 -11.28 -18.29 20.00
N LYS A 7 -11.13 -19.48 19.37
CA LYS A 7 -12.22 -20.44 19.07
C LYS A 7 -13.21 -19.92 18.03
N SER A 8 -12.68 -19.35 16.95
CA SER A 8 -13.50 -18.84 15.85
C SER A 8 -14.24 -19.98 15.12
N SER A 9 -15.50 -19.72 14.72
CA SER A 9 -16.31 -20.71 14.01
C SER A 9 -15.83 -20.91 12.56
N ASN A 10 -15.45 -19.81 11.88
CA ASN A 10 -15.04 -19.81 10.47
C ASN A 10 -13.52 -19.75 10.26
N GLY A 11 -12.71 -19.76 11.33
CA GLY A 11 -11.25 -19.80 11.26
C GLY A 11 -10.57 -18.44 11.12
N THR A 12 -9.36 -18.34 11.66
CA THR A 12 -8.40 -17.26 11.40
C THR A 12 -7.23 -17.79 10.57
N PHE A 13 -6.77 -17.00 9.61
CA PHE A 13 -5.70 -17.35 8.69
C PHE A 13 -4.62 -16.28 8.67
N VAL A 14 -3.36 -16.70 8.52
CA VAL A 14 -2.20 -15.82 8.31
C VAL A 14 -1.46 -16.34 7.07
N ASN A 15 -1.29 -15.51 6.04
CA ASN A 15 -0.68 -15.88 4.76
C ASN A 15 -1.24 -17.18 4.17
N ASN A 16 -2.58 -17.27 4.10
CA ASN A 16 -3.35 -18.44 3.66
C ASN A 16 -3.19 -19.71 4.52
N GLN A 17 -2.52 -19.63 5.67
CA GLN A 17 -2.41 -20.74 6.62
C GLN A 17 -3.39 -20.58 7.78
N ARG A 18 -4.27 -21.58 7.97
CA ARG A 18 -5.25 -21.61 9.07
C ARG A 18 -4.56 -21.87 10.41
N LEU A 19 -4.91 -21.10 11.44
CA LEU A 19 -4.27 -21.18 12.77
C LEU A 19 -4.77 -22.33 13.65
N SER A 20 -6.06 -22.68 13.59
CA SER A 20 -6.67 -23.77 14.36
C SER A 20 -7.85 -24.40 13.60
N LYS A 21 -8.35 -25.53 14.10
CA LYS A 21 -9.62 -26.11 13.63
C LYS A 21 -10.80 -25.28 14.12
N SER A 22 -11.97 -25.50 13.53
CA SER A 22 -13.18 -24.75 13.87
C SER A 22 -13.54 -24.91 15.35
N SER A 23 -13.84 -23.80 16.03
CA SER A 23 -14.17 -23.76 17.46
C SER A 23 -13.06 -24.24 18.41
N GLU A 24 -11.81 -24.32 17.94
CA GLU A 24 -10.63 -24.62 18.75
C GLU A 24 -9.74 -23.37 18.89
N GLU A 25 -9.14 -23.20 20.06
CA GLU A 25 -8.22 -22.09 20.34
C GLU A 25 -6.84 -22.41 19.74
N SER A 26 -6.25 -21.47 19.00
CA SER A 26 -4.90 -21.66 18.47
C SER A 26 -3.85 -21.33 19.54
N PRO A 27 -2.63 -21.90 19.45
CA PRO A 27 -1.50 -21.32 20.16
C PRO A 27 -1.21 -19.90 19.62
N PRO A 28 -0.59 -19.00 20.42
CA PRO A 28 -0.13 -17.70 19.94
C PRO A 28 0.86 -17.85 18.78
N ARG A 29 0.52 -17.31 17.62
CA ARG A 29 1.36 -17.33 16.42
C ARG A 29 2.06 -15.97 16.27
N GLU A 30 3.37 -15.98 16.10
CA GLU A 30 4.11 -14.76 15.81
C GLU A 30 3.74 -14.23 14.42
N VAL A 31 3.50 -12.92 14.32
CA VAL A 31 3.16 -12.21 13.09
C VAL A 31 4.10 -11.04 12.85
N CYS A 32 4.36 -10.77 11.58
CA CYS A 32 5.29 -9.77 11.07
C CYS A 32 4.56 -8.65 10.32
N SER A 33 5.21 -7.49 10.19
CA SER A 33 4.65 -6.41 9.37
C SER A 33 4.61 -6.88 7.90
N GLY A 34 3.49 -6.64 7.22
CA GLY A 34 3.22 -7.12 5.86
C GLY A 34 2.53 -8.49 5.75
N ASP A 35 2.27 -9.19 6.86
CA ASP A 35 1.47 -10.42 6.83
C ASP A 35 0.02 -10.13 6.42
N ILE A 36 -0.57 -11.02 5.62
CA ILE A 36 -1.99 -10.99 5.25
C ILE A 36 -2.76 -11.84 6.24
N VAL A 37 -3.67 -11.22 6.98
CA VAL A 37 -4.59 -11.90 7.90
C VAL A 37 -5.98 -11.98 7.31
N GLN A 38 -6.63 -13.12 7.47
CA GLN A 38 -8.01 -13.33 7.07
C GLN A 38 -8.82 -13.87 8.24
N PHE A 39 -9.97 -13.25 8.50
CA PHE A 39 -10.93 -13.67 9.51
C PHE A 39 -12.19 -14.20 8.82
N GLY A 40 -12.42 -15.51 8.97
CA GLY A 40 -13.52 -16.23 8.35
C GLY A 40 -13.26 -16.62 6.90
N VAL A 41 -14.29 -17.24 6.31
CA VAL A 41 -14.36 -17.60 4.88
C VAL A 41 -15.69 -17.09 4.34
N ASP A 42 -15.77 -16.82 3.04
CA ASP A 42 -17.00 -16.36 2.42
C ASP A 42 -18.08 -17.45 2.55
N VAL A 43 -19.25 -17.05 3.07
CA VAL A 43 -20.39 -17.95 3.26
C VAL A 43 -21.53 -17.52 2.35
N VAL A 44 -21.98 -18.43 1.49
CA VAL A 44 -23.13 -18.20 0.61
C VAL A 44 -24.39 -18.71 1.30
N GLU A 45 -25.33 -17.82 1.62
CA GLU A 45 -26.62 -18.19 2.21
C GLU A 45 -27.60 -18.60 1.10
N ASN A 46 -27.80 -19.91 0.93
CA ASN A 46 -28.64 -20.49 -0.14
C ASN A 46 -30.10 -20.02 -0.14
N SER A 47 -30.63 -19.57 1.01
CA SER A 47 -32.02 -19.13 1.15
C SER A 47 -32.28 -17.74 0.55
N ARG A 48 -31.26 -16.89 0.45
CA ARG A 48 -31.39 -15.50 -0.01
C ARG A 48 -30.45 -15.10 -1.15
N LYS A 49 -29.58 -16.01 -1.61
CA LYS A 49 -28.50 -15.74 -2.57
C LYS A 49 -27.61 -14.55 -2.15
N VAL A 50 -27.39 -14.40 -0.84
CA VAL A 50 -26.51 -13.36 -0.28
C VAL A 50 -25.20 -14.01 0.13
N VAL A 51 -24.08 -13.38 -0.26
CA VAL A 51 -22.74 -13.78 0.15
C VAL A 51 -22.31 -12.91 1.33
N HIS A 52 -22.02 -13.54 2.46
CA HIS A 52 -21.40 -12.88 3.60
C HIS A 52 -19.89 -13.01 3.45
N GLY A 53 -19.22 -11.88 3.15
CA GLY A 53 -17.78 -11.84 2.91
C GLY A 53 -16.95 -11.99 4.19
N CYS A 54 -15.77 -12.57 4.06
CA CYS A 54 -14.74 -12.59 5.09
C CYS A 54 -13.96 -11.27 5.16
N ILE A 55 -13.21 -11.06 6.24
CA ILE A 55 -12.34 -9.89 6.40
C ILE A 55 -10.93 -10.30 6.00
N VAL A 56 -10.34 -9.59 5.04
CA VAL A 56 -8.93 -9.74 4.65
C VAL A 56 -8.21 -8.42 4.90
N ALA A 57 -7.09 -8.45 5.63
CA ALA A 57 -6.34 -7.26 6.00
C ALA A 57 -4.83 -7.52 5.97
N THR A 58 -4.05 -6.47 5.69
CA THR A 58 -2.58 -6.50 5.80
C THR A 58 -2.16 -5.87 7.12
N LEU A 59 -1.30 -6.57 7.87
CA LEU A 59 -0.79 -6.07 9.15
C LEU A 59 0.31 -5.03 8.94
N LYS A 60 0.21 -3.89 9.64
CA LYS A 60 1.32 -2.96 9.85
C LYS A 60 1.60 -2.84 11.34
N LEU A 61 2.82 -3.19 11.74
CA LEU A 61 3.18 -3.36 13.14
C LEU A 61 4.31 -2.42 13.53
N TYR A 62 4.12 -1.60 14.56
CA TYR A 62 5.09 -0.59 15.00
C TYR A 62 5.52 -0.86 16.44
N LEU A 63 6.83 -0.91 16.68
CA LEU A 63 7.41 -1.02 18.01
C LEU A 63 7.18 0.27 18.82
N PRO A 64 7.30 0.22 20.17
CA PRO A 64 7.10 1.40 21.03
C PRO A 64 8.04 2.59 20.72
N ASP A 65 9.13 2.35 20.01
CA ASP A 65 10.08 3.37 19.54
C ASP A 65 9.66 4.03 18.21
N GLY A 66 8.48 3.69 17.67
CA GLY A 66 7.94 4.21 16.42
C GLY A 66 8.49 3.54 15.16
N LYS A 67 9.41 2.57 15.28
CA LYS A 67 9.96 1.85 14.12
C LYS A 67 9.05 0.69 13.72
N GLU A 68 8.90 0.47 12.42
CA GLU A 68 8.16 -0.68 11.91
C GLU A 68 8.89 -1.99 12.27
N ALA A 69 8.14 -2.96 12.77
CA ALA A 69 8.65 -4.29 13.12
C ALA A 69 9.07 -5.06 11.87
N LYS A 70 9.99 -6.02 12.02
CA LYS A 70 10.59 -6.78 10.90
C LYS A 70 9.53 -7.27 9.90
N ALA A 71 9.79 -7.03 8.61
CA ALA A 71 8.93 -7.46 7.51
C ALA A 71 8.96 -8.98 7.33
N SER A 72 7.82 -9.57 7.00
CA SER A 72 7.71 -11.00 6.72
C SER A 72 8.48 -11.40 5.46
N PRO A 73 9.34 -12.44 5.48
CA PRO A 73 10.09 -12.88 4.28
C PRO A 73 9.18 -13.47 3.19
N THR A 74 7.93 -13.83 3.52
CA THR A 74 6.99 -14.48 2.60
C THR A 74 6.19 -13.49 1.74
N THR A 75 6.17 -12.21 2.10
CA THR A 75 5.41 -11.16 1.37
C THR A 75 6.33 -10.03 0.87
N ALA A 76 7.64 -10.20 0.97
CA ALA A 76 8.59 -9.23 0.43
C ALA A 76 8.54 -9.29 -1.11
N VAL A 77 7.89 -8.28 -1.71
CA VAL A 77 8.39 -7.73 -2.97
C VAL A 77 9.75 -7.16 -2.64
N VAL A 78 10.79 -8.00 -2.77
CA VAL A 78 12.17 -7.64 -2.47
C VAL A 78 12.58 -6.51 -3.44
N PRO A 79 13.01 -5.34 -2.94
CA PRO A 79 13.69 -4.35 -3.76
C PRO A 79 14.96 -5.01 -4.30
N LEU A 80 15.17 -4.94 -5.62
CA LEU A 80 16.32 -5.55 -6.30
C LEU A 80 17.65 -5.26 -5.57
N SER A 81 18.16 -6.28 -4.88
CA SER A 81 19.58 -6.40 -4.53
C SER A 81 20.21 -7.52 -5.38
N PRO A 82 21.46 -7.38 -5.87
CA PRO A 82 21.96 -8.11 -7.04
C PRO A 82 22.42 -9.56 -6.80
N GLU A 83 22.04 -10.21 -5.68
CA GLU A 83 22.68 -11.47 -5.25
C GLU A 83 21.76 -12.68 -5.03
N THR A 84 20.44 -12.57 -5.24
CA THR A 84 19.59 -13.76 -5.39
C THR A 84 19.51 -14.16 -6.86
N SER A 85 20.58 -14.79 -7.35
CA SER A 85 20.49 -15.56 -8.59
C SER A 85 19.55 -16.74 -8.34
N ILE A 86 18.38 -16.72 -9.00
CA ILE A 86 17.55 -17.92 -9.13
C ILE A 86 18.48 -19.04 -9.60
N SER A 87 18.59 -20.13 -8.85
CA SER A 87 19.48 -21.22 -9.22
C SER A 87 19.05 -21.74 -10.58
N SER A 88 20.00 -21.93 -11.50
CA SER A 88 19.73 -22.51 -12.84
C SER A 88 18.92 -23.82 -12.73
N GLN A 89 19.09 -24.55 -11.62
CA GLN A 89 18.34 -25.76 -11.30
C GLN A 89 16.85 -25.49 -11.02
N GLU A 90 16.50 -24.42 -10.31
CA GLU A 90 15.11 -24.02 -10.03
C GLU A 90 14.40 -23.55 -11.30
N LEU A 91 15.13 -22.83 -12.16
CA LEU A 91 14.61 -22.36 -13.44
C LEU A 91 14.36 -23.54 -14.40
N TYR A 92 15.25 -24.53 -14.42
CA TYR A 92 15.04 -25.78 -15.17
C TYR A 92 13.87 -26.60 -14.63
N GLN A 93 13.74 -26.71 -13.32
CA GLN A 93 12.63 -27.43 -12.68
C GLN A 93 11.28 -26.75 -12.98
N LEU A 94 11.23 -25.42 -12.94
CA LEU A 94 10.04 -24.66 -13.34
C LEU A 94 9.69 -24.87 -14.82
N SER A 95 10.70 -24.83 -15.70
CA SER A 95 10.51 -25.12 -17.13
C SER A 95 9.92 -26.52 -17.34
N GLN A 96 10.40 -27.51 -16.60
CA GLN A 96 9.89 -28.89 -16.66
C GLN A 96 8.43 -28.97 -16.20
N TYR A 97 8.06 -28.33 -15.08
CA TYR A 97 6.66 -28.31 -14.63
C TYR A 97 5.74 -27.61 -15.64
N LEU A 98 6.21 -26.55 -16.27
CA LEU A 98 5.44 -25.81 -17.26
C LEU A 98 5.20 -26.65 -18.53
N GLN A 99 6.22 -27.39 -19.00
CA GLN A 99 6.08 -28.34 -20.10
C GLN A 99 5.14 -29.51 -19.75
N GLU A 100 5.23 -30.04 -18.53
CA GLU A 100 4.34 -31.11 -18.09
C GLU A 100 2.89 -30.65 -17.95
N ALA A 101 2.67 -29.42 -17.46
CA ALA A 101 1.36 -28.79 -17.40
C ALA A 101 0.76 -28.60 -18.80
N LEU A 102 1.55 -28.09 -19.76
CA LEU A 102 1.12 -27.93 -21.15
C LEU A 102 0.75 -29.27 -21.80
N HIS A 103 1.54 -30.32 -21.56
CA HIS A 103 1.23 -31.65 -22.09
C HIS A 103 -0.05 -32.23 -21.48
N ARG A 104 -0.26 -32.07 -20.17
CA ARG A 104 -1.51 -32.46 -19.50
C ARG A 104 -2.71 -31.71 -20.06
N GLU A 105 -2.57 -30.41 -20.29
CA GLU A 105 -3.61 -29.57 -20.90
C GLU A 105 -4.01 -30.08 -22.27
N GLN A 106 -3.04 -30.37 -23.14
CA GLN A 106 -3.31 -30.91 -24.48
C GLN A 106 -4.02 -32.27 -24.45
N ILE A 107 -3.67 -33.15 -23.49
CA ILE A 107 -4.38 -34.43 -23.30
C ILE A 107 -5.83 -34.19 -22.85
N LEU A 108 -6.06 -33.24 -21.95
CA LEU A 108 -7.40 -32.90 -21.46
C LEU A 108 -8.26 -32.31 -22.57
N GLU A 109 -7.71 -31.43 -23.42
CA GLU A 109 -8.41 -30.91 -24.59
C GLU A 109 -8.82 -32.03 -25.56
N ASN A 110 -7.93 -32.97 -25.85
CA ASN A 110 -8.24 -34.11 -26.72
C ASN A 110 -9.32 -35.03 -26.12
N LYS A 111 -9.26 -35.29 -24.81
CA LYS A 111 -10.27 -36.07 -24.09
C LYS A 111 -11.61 -35.35 -24.11
N LEU A 112 -11.62 -34.04 -23.89
CA LEU A 112 -12.83 -33.22 -23.94
C LEU A 112 -13.46 -33.25 -25.34
N GLY A 113 -12.68 -33.09 -26.40
CA GLY A 113 -13.18 -33.18 -27.77
C GLY A 113 -13.76 -34.57 -28.10
N THR A 114 -13.11 -35.64 -27.60
CA THR A 114 -13.63 -37.01 -27.76
C THR A 114 -14.95 -37.20 -27.01
N LEU A 115 -15.04 -36.74 -25.76
CA LEU A 115 -16.27 -36.81 -24.97
C LEU A 115 -17.40 -36.01 -25.60
N GLN A 116 -17.13 -34.79 -26.08
CA GLN A 116 -18.12 -33.98 -26.80
C GLN A 116 -18.67 -34.71 -28.01
N LYS A 117 -17.81 -35.37 -28.80
CA LYS A 117 -18.24 -36.17 -29.95
C LYS A 117 -19.10 -37.37 -29.54
N VAL A 118 -18.71 -38.09 -28.49
CA VAL A 118 -19.50 -39.24 -27.99
C VAL A 118 -20.86 -38.78 -27.45
N VAL A 119 -20.90 -37.65 -26.74
CA VAL A 119 -22.16 -37.06 -26.25
C VAL A 119 -23.06 -36.65 -27.41
N ALA A 120 -22.52 -35.96 -28.42
CA ALA A 120 -23.28 -35.57 -29.61
C ALA A 120 -23.85 -36.80 -30.34
N ASN A 121 -23.02 -37.82 -30.60
CA ASN A 121 -23.47 -39.05 -31.23
C ASN A 121 -24.55 -39.77 -30.40
N THR A 122 -24.40 -39.81 -29.07
CA THR A 122 -25.39 -40.45 -28.19
C THR A 122 -26.71 -39.68 -28.19
N GLN A 123 -26.67 -38.35 -28.29
CA GLN A 123 -27.86 -37.52 -28.42
C GLN A 123 -28.57 -37.81 -29.75
N ASP A 124 -27.84 -37.84 -30.86
CA ASP A 124 -28.41 -38.14 -32.18
C ASP A 124 -29.08 -39.53 -32.22
N GLU A 125 -28.39 -40.56 -31.70
CA GLU A 125 -28.94 -41.91 -31.59
C GLU A 125 -30.17 -41.97 -30.67
N SER A 126 -30.16 -41.20 -29.58
CA SER A 126 -31.32 -41.08 -28.69
C SER A 126 -32.50 -40.42 -29.40
N ASP A 127 -32.27 -39.34 -30.13
CA ASP A 127 -33.31 -38.63 -30.90
C ASP A 127 -33.92 -39.54 -31.98
N ILE A 128 -33.10 -40.35 -32.64
CA ILE A 128 -33.58 -41.38 -33.58
C ILE A 128 -34.40 -42.43 -32.83
N GLY A 129 -33.92 -42.92 -31.68
CA GLY A 129 -34.58 -43.92 -30.85
C GLY A 129 -35.97 -43.48 -30.37
N TRP A 130 -36.10 -42.28 -29.83
CA TRP A 130 -37.40 -41.77 -29.38
C TRP A 130 -38.38 -41.53 -30.55
N LYS A 131 -37.89 -41.10 -31.72
CA LYS A 131 -38.73 -41.03 -32.93
C LYS A 131 -39.23 -42.41 -33.37
N ALA A 132 -38.38 -43.43 -33.31
CA ALA A 132 -38.78 -44.80 -33.62
C ALA A 132 -39.84 -45.33 -32.65
N LEU A 133 -39.69 -45.04 -31.34
CA LEU A 133 -40.68 -45.40 -30.32
C LEU A 133 -42.06 -44.74 -30.57
N ILE A 134 -42.08 -43.46 -30.97
CA ILE A 134 -43.34 -42.78 -31.32
C ILE A 134 -44.01 -43.46 -32.53
N GLU A 135 -43.22 -43.85 -33.53
CA GLU A 135 -43.77 -44.52 -34.71
C GLU A 135 -44.28 -45.93 -34.40
N GLU A 136 -43.58 -46.66 -33.51
CA GLU A 136 -44.04 -47.96 -32.99
C GLU A 136 -45.37 -47.82 -32.24
N ASP A 137 -45.49 -46.85 -31.33
CA ASP A 137 -46.72 -46.57 -30.57
C ASP A 137 -47.89 -46.23 -31.51
N ARG A 138 -47.62 -45.48 -32.58
CA ARG A 138 -48.59 -45.16 -33.63
C ARG A 138 -49.06 -46.41 -34.37
N LEU A 139 -48.15 -47.33 -34.69
CA LEU A 139 -48.47 -48.59 -35.35
C LEU A 139 -49.23 -49.54 -34.43
N LEU A 140 -48.86 -49.63 -33.15
CA LEU A 140 -49.56 -50.41 -32.14
C LEU A 140 -51.00 -49.92 -31.98
N SER A 141 -51.19 -48.61 -31.79
CA SER A 141 -52.53 -48.00 -31.75
C SER A 141 -53.34 -48.33 -33.01
N ARG A 142 -52.70 -48.36 -34.19
CA ARG A 142 -53.38 -48.74 -35.43
C ARG A 142 -53.78 -50.21 -35.46
N ILE A 143 -52.91 -51.12 -35.01
CA ILE A 143 -53.22 -52.55 -34.90
C ILE A 143 -54.41 -52.77 -33.98
N GLU A 144 -54.39 -52.17 -32.78
CA GLU A 144 -55.50 -52.26 -31.81
C GLU A 144 -56.84 -51.81 -32.43
N THR A 145 -56.84 -50.70 -33.18
CA THR A 145 -58.07 -50.26 -33.87
C THR A 145 -58.57 -51.26 -34.90
N LEU A 146 -57.67 -51.88 -35.68
CA LEU A 146 -58.03 -52.85 -36.71
C LEU A 146 -58.53 -54.17 -36.09
N GLU A 147 -57.89 -54.64 -35.02
CA GLU A 147 -58.33 -55.81 -34.27
C GLU A 147 -59.72 -55.60 -33.66
N SER A 148 -59.97 -54.43 -33.07
CA SER A 148 -61.28 -54.04 -32.53
C SER A 148 -62.35 -53.99 -33.63
N GLN A 149 -62.04 -53.40 -34.78
CA GLN A 149 -62.96 -53.37 -35.94
C GLN A 149 -63.31 -54.78 -36.42
N LEU A 150 -62.31 -55.66 -36.51
CA LEU A 150 -62.49 -57.05 -36.95
C LEU A 150 -63.34 -57.85 -35.94
N GLN A 151 -63.09 -57.65 -34.64
CA GLN A 151 -63.87 -58.26 -33.57
C GLN A 151 -65.34 -57.80 -33.57
N THR A 152 -65.59 -56.53 -33.92
CA THR A 152 -66.93 -55.95 -33.98
C THR A 152 -67.70 -56.42 -35.21
N CYS A 153 -67.04 -56.50 -36.38
CA CYS A 153 -67.62 -57.08 -37.60
C CYS A 153 -67.97 -58.57 -37.46
N GLY A 154 -67.28 -59.32 -36.60
CA GLY A 154 -67.54 -60.74 -36.36
C GLY A 154 -68.76 -61.03 -35.47
N LYS A 155 -69.36 -60.01 -34.83
CA LYS A 155 -70.52 -60.17 -33.94
C LYS A 155 -71.75 -59.50 -34.57
N ASN A 156 -72.91 -60.17 -34.54
CA ASN A 156 -74.18 -59.55 -34.92
C ASN A 156 -74.53 -58.46 -33.88
N VAL A 157 -74.15 -57.21 -34.17
CA VAL A 157 -74.39 -56.08 -33.29
C VAL A 157 -75.88 -55.70 -33.37
N THR A 158 -76.56 -55.73 -32.23
CA THR A 158 -77.95 -55.29 -32.11
C THR A 158 -78.00 -53.77 -32.08
N GLU A 159 -79.06 -53.18 -32.66
CA GLU A 159 -79.25 -51.72 -32.73
C GLU A 159 -79.14 -51.03 -31.35
N GLU A 160 -79.56 -51.71 -30.29
CA GLU A 160 -79.49 -51.23 -28.91
C GLU A 160 -78.05 -51.12 -28.39
N LYS A 161 -77.15 -52.05 -28.75
CA LYS A 161 -75.73 -51.96 -28.40
C LYS A 161 -75.03 -50.81 -29.13
N LEU A 162 -75.40 -50.56 -30.38
CA LEU A 162 -74.90 -49.40 -31.14
C LEU A 162 -75.31 -48.08 -30.47
N LYS A 163 -76.54 -47.98 -29.95
CA LYS A 163 -77.02 -46.79 -29.23
C LYS A 163 -76.23 -46.57 -27.93
N ASP A 164 -76.01 -47.62 -27.15
CA ASP A 164 -75.19 -47.55 -25.92
C ASP A 164 -73.73 -47.16 -26.21
N ASP A 165 -73.13 -47.72 -27.26
CA ASP A 165 -71.76 -47.40 -27.66
C ASP A 165 -71.64 -45.95 -28.15
N VAL A 166 -72.64 -45.44 -28.89
CA VAL A 166 -72.69 -44.03 -29.31
C VAL A 166 -72.81 -43.09 -28.11
N LEU A 167 -73.63 -43.44 -27.11
CA LEU A 167 -73.74 -42.66 -25.88
C LEU A 167 -72.41 -42.61 -25.10
N LYS A 168 -71.74 -43.77 -24.93
CA LYS A 168 -70.42 -43.83 -24.27
C LYS A 168 -69.37 -43.02 -25.02
N LEU A 169 -69.32 -43.14 -26.35
CA LEU A 169 -68.38 -42.37 -27.17
C LEU A 169 -68.63 -40.86 -27.06
N GLN A 170 -69.89 -40.44 -26.95
CA GLN A 170 -70.24 -39.03 -26.75
C GLN A 170 -69.81 -38.55 -25.35
N GLU A 171 -70.04 -39.33 -24.30
CA GLU A 171 -69.55 -39.01 -22.95
C GLU A 171 -68.02 -38.92 -22.89
N ASP A 172 -67.32 -39.87 -23.49
CA ASP A 172 -65.86 -39.87 -23.49
C ASP A 172 -65.30 -38.71 -24.30
N LYS A 173 -65.89 -38.41 -25.47
CA LYS A 173 -65.57 -37.19 -26.23
C LYS A 173 -65.72 -35.93 -25.37
N ASP A 174 -66.81 -35.80 -24.62
CA ASP A 174 -67.05 -34.63 -23.78
C ASP A 174 -66.04 -34.56 -22.62
N LYS A 175 -65.68 -35.69 -21.99
CA LYS A 175 -64.60 -35.77 -20.99
C LYS A 175 -63.25 -35.34 -21.57
N TYR A 176 -62.85 -35.89 -22.72
CA TYR A 176 -61.60 -35.52 -23.38
C TYR A 176 -61.59 -34.05 -23.76
N GLN A 177 -62.70 -33.52 -24.27
CA GLN A 177 -62.81 -32.10 -24.61
C GLN A 177 -62.70 -31.20 -23.37
N MET A 178 -63.32 -31.58 -22.25
CA MET A 178 -63.19 -30.82 -21.00
C MET A 178 -61.77 -30.86 -20.46
N ALA A 179 -61.14 -32.04 -20.40
CA ALA A 179 -59.76 -32.20 -19.94
C ALA A 179 -58.77 -31.41 -20.82
N ALA A 180 -58.95 -31.42 -22.14
CA ALA A 180 -58.13 -30.63 -23.06
C ALA A 180 -58.31 -29.12 -22.84
N LYS A 181 -59.56 -28.65 -22.65
CA LYS A 181 -59.83 -27.23 -22.34
C LYS A 181 -59.22 -26.80 -21.02
N GLU A 182 -59.29 -27.64 -19.99
CA GLU A 182 -58.72 -27.36 -18.67
C GLU A 182 -57.19 -27.32 -18.71
N SER A 183 -56.57 -28.28 -19.40
CA SER A 183 -55.13 -28.28 -19.65
C SER A 183 -54.67 -27.02 -20.40
N LEU A 184 -55.38 -26.63 -21.47
CA LEU A 184 -55.08 -25.40 -22.21
C LEU A 184 -55.23 -24.14 -21.36
N ARG A 185 -56.25 -24.07 -20.48
CA ARG A 185 -56.41 -22.95 -19.55
C ARG A 185 -55.26 -22.88 -18.55
N LYS A 186 -54.83 -24.02 -18.02
CA LYS A 186 -53.70 -24.09 -17.09
C LYS A 186 -52.41 -23.61 -17.76
N ILE A 187 -52.09 -24.11 -18.95
CA ILE A 187 -50.91 -23.68 -19.72
C ILE A 187 -50.99 -22.19 -20.06
N LEU A 188 -52.17 -21.68 -20.43
CA LEU A 188 -52.35 -20.26 -20.71
C LEU A 188 -52.09 -19.40 -19.46
N GLN A 189 -52.56 -19.83 -18.30
CA GLN A 189 -52.33 -19.14 -17.04
C GLN A 189 -50.84 -19.13 -16.66
N GLU A 190 -50.17 -20.27 -16.74
CA GLU A 190 -48.71 -20.39 -16.52
C GLU A 190 -47.94 -19.48 -17.49
N LYS A 191 -48.34 -19.42 -18.77
CA LYS A 191 -47.74 -18.51 -19.76
C LYS A 191 -47.93 -17.04 -19.37
N LEU A 192 -49.13 -16.65 -18.91
CA LEU A 192 -49.39 -15.27 -18.49
C LEU A 192 -48.58 -14.88 -17.25
N GLU A 193 -48.43 -15.80 -16.30
CA GLU A 193 -47.59 -15.60 -15.11
C GLU A 193 -46.11 -15.47 -15.49
N ALA A 194 -45.62 -16.31 -16.41
CA ALA A 194 -44.27 -16.19 -16.95
C ALA A 194 -44.02 -14.85 -17.65
N ILE A 195 -44.97 -14.37 -18.47
CA ILE A 195 -44.87 -13.06 -19.15
C ILE A 195 -44.81 -11.92 -18.14
N ARG A 196 -45.67 -11.92 -17.11
CA ARG A 196 -45.61 -10.92 -16.05
C ARG A 196 -44.25 -10.94 -15.35
N LYS A 197 -43.70 -12.13 -15.11
CA LYS A 197 -42.40 -12.26 -14.45
C LYS A 197 -41.26 -11.73 -15.31
N VAL A 198 -41.31 -11.96 -16.62
CA VAL A 198 -40.35 -11.39 -17.58
C VAL A 198 -40.41 -9.86 -17.54
N GLN A 199 -41.62 -9.27 -17.58
CA GLN A 199 -41.77 -7.81 -17.51
C GLN A 199 -41.24 -7.20 -16.21
N GLU A 200 -41.47 -7.86 -15.07
CA GLU A 200 -40.87 -7.44 -13.78
C GLU A 200 -39.34 -7.46 -13.82
N LEU A 201 -38.75 -8.52 -14.40
CA LEU A 201 -37.31 -8.66 -14.53
C LEU A 201 -36.71 -7.63 -15.49
N GLU A 202 -37.37 -7.34 -16.61
CA GLU A 202 -36.95 -6.31 -17.56
C GLU A 202 -36.93 -4.92 -16.91
N ASN A 203 -37.96 -4.58 -16.14
CA ASN A 203 -38.02 -3.31 -15.41
C ASN A 203 -36.92 -3.23 -14.34
N SER A 204 -36.71 -4.32 -13.59
CA SER A 204 -35.63 -4.39 -12.60
C SER A 204 -34.26 -4.27 -13.25
N LEU A 205 -34.04 -4.92 -14.39
CA LEU A 205 -32.80 -4.86 -15.14
C LEU A 205 -32.52 -3.43 -15.61
N SER A 206 -33.51 -2.78 -16.24
CA SER A 206 -33.39 -1.38 -16.68
C SER A 206 -33.03 -0.43 -15.53
N ASN A 207 -33.65 -0.61 -14.36
CA ASN A 207 -33.30 0.17 -13.17
C ASN A 207 -31.84 -0.04 -12.74
N THR A 208 -31.38 -1.29 -12.70
CA THR A 208 -29.99 -1.61 -12.33
C THR A 208 -28.97 -1.12 -13.37
N GLU A 209 -29.32 -1.15 -14.66
CA GLU A 209 -28.48 -0.62 -15.74
C GLU A 209 -28.33 0.91 -15.62
N ASN A 210 -29.43 1.62 -15.32
CA ASN A 210 -29.39 3.06 -15.08
C ASN A 210 -28.55 3.42 -13.86
N GLU A 211 -28.70 2.68 -12.75
CA GLU A 211 -27.88 2.88 -11.55
C GLU A 211 -26.39 2.62 -11.83
N SER A 212 -26.07 1.55 -12.56
CA SER A 212 -24.70 1.25 -12.98
C SER A 212 -24.12 2.35 -13.87
N SER A 213 -24.90 2.90 -14.80
CA SER A 213 -24.47 4.02 -15.65
C SER A 213 -24.16 5.25 -14.82
N HIS A 214 -25.02 5.60 -13.85
CA HIS A 214 -24.78 6.73 -12.95
C HIS A 214 -23.54 6.54 -12.07
N LEU A 215 -23.31 5.33 -11.54
CA LEU A 215 -22.13 5.03 -10.76
C LEU A 215 -20.85 5.12 -11.59
N LEU A 216 -20.90 4.67 -12.85
CA LEU A 216 -19.78 4.77 -13.79
C LEU A 216 -19.42 6.24 -14.07
N GLU A 217 -20.41 7.08 -14.36
CA GLU A 217 -20.21 8.52 -14.57
C GLU A 217 -19.65 9.22 -13.32
N ALA A 218 -20.17 8.88 -12.13
CA ALA A 218 -19.67 9.43 -10.87
C ALA A 218 -18.22 9.01 -10.60
N ASN A 219 -17.85 7.77 -10.94
CA ASN A 219 -16.48 7.29 -10.80
C ASN A 219 -15.54 8.01 -11.77
N GLN A 220 -15.94 8.18 -13.04
CA GLN A 220 -15.16 8.94 -14.02
C GLN A 220 -14.91 10.38 -13.57
N LYS A 221 -15.91 11.05 -12.98
CA LYS A 221 -15.73 12.40 -12.43
C LYS A 221 -14.72 12.43 -11.28
N LYS A 222 -14.76 11.45 -10.38
CA LYS A 222 -13.79 11.33 -9.28
C LYS A 222 -12.38 11.05 -9.79
N GLU A 223 -12.24 10.19 -10.80
CA GLU A 223 -10.94 9.94 -11.44
C GLU A 223 -10.35 11.21 -12.07
N GLN A 224 -11.18 12.01 -12.76
CA GLN A 224 -10.76 13.31 -13.29
C GLN A 224 -10.32 14.27 -12.17
N GLU A 225 -11.05 14.33 -11.05
CA GLU A 225 -10.68 15.16 -9.91
C GLU A 225 -9.34 14.72 -9.28
N ILE A 226 -9.12 13.42 -9.13
CA ILE A 226 -7.85 12.87 -8.64
C ILE A 226 -6.69 13.25 -9.56
N LEU A 227 -6.87 13.16 -10.89
CA LEU A 227 -5.85 13.56 -11.85
C LEU A 227 -5.50 15.06 -11.72
N LEU A 228 -6.49 15.93 -11.57
CA LEU A 228 -6.26 17.37 -11.35
C LEU A 228 -5.53 17.63 -10.02
N LEU A 229 -5.86 16.88 -8.96
CA LEU A 229 -5.17 16.99 -7.68
C LEU A 229 -3.72 16.51 -7.75
N LEU A 230 -3.44 15.45 -8.50
CA LEU A 230 -2.08 14.96 -8.75
C LEU A 230 -1.25 15.98 -9.54
N GLU A 231 -1.84 16.64 -10.54
CA GLU A 231 -1.17 17.70 -11.30
C GLU A 231 -0.78 18.87 -10.38
N LYS A 232 -1.72 19.34 -9.54
CA LYS A 232 -1.44 20.38 -8.54
C LYS A 232 -0.38 19.96 -7.52
N ALA A 233 -0.39 18.72 -7.07
CA ALA A 233 0.64 18.20 -6.16
C ALA A 233 2.02 18.24 -6.83
N SER A 234 2.12 17.86 -8.10
CA SER A 234 3.36 17.95 -8.89
C SER A 234 3.87 19.39 -9.03
N GLU A 235 2.97 20.36 -9.20
CA GLU A 235 3.33 21.78 -9.22
C GLU A 235 3.89 22.24 -7.87
N HIS A 236 3.25 21.89 -6.76
CA HIS A 236 3.73 22.22 -5.42
C HIS A 236 5.07 21.53 -5.11
N GLU A 237 5.29 20.29 -5.53
CA GLU A 237 6.59 19.62 -5.40
C GLU A 237 7.71 20.37 -6.13
N LYS A 238 7.45 20.87 -7.35
CA LYS A 238 8.41 21.70 -8.09
C LYS A 238 8.68 23.02 -7.37
N GLU A 239 7.66 23.65 -6.81
CA GLU A 239 7.81 24.89 -6.05
C GLU A 239 8.64 24.67 -4.77
N ILE A 240 8.35 23.60 -4.01
CA ILE A 240 9.13 23.19 -2.83
C ILE A 240 10.58 22.92 -3.22
N SER A 241 10.83 22.19 -4.31
CA SER A 241 12.18 21.93 -4.82
C SER A 241 12.93 23.22 -5.12
N ASN A 242 12.29 24.19 -5.78
CA ASN A 242 12.90 25.48 -6.09
C ASN A 242 13.18 26.32 -4.83
N LEU A 243 12.26 26.34 -3.86
CA LEU A 243 12.46 27.02 -2.58
C LEU A 243 13.59 26.36 -1.77
N THR A 244 13.67 25.04 -1.80
CA THR A 244 14.72 24.28 -1.10
C THR A 244 16.11 24.61 -1.67
N LYS A 245 16.23 24.69 -3.01
CA LYS A 245 17.49 25.11 -3.65
C LYS A 245 17.88 26.54 -3.26
N LYS A 246 16.93 27.48 -3.27
CA LYS A 246 17.19 28.86 -2.84
C LYS A 246 17.61 28.93 -1.37
N LEU A 247 17.02 28.10 -0.51
CA LEU A 247 17.39 28.04 0.90
C LEU A 247 18.84 27.55 1.05
N GLN A 248 19.21 26.48 0.35
CA GLN A 248 20.59 25.96 0.33
C GLN A 248 21.59 27.02 -0.13
N GLU A 249 21.30 27.75 -1.21
CA GLU A 249 22.17 28.84 -1.70
C GLU A 249 22.36 29.96 -0.66
N VAL A 250 21.32 30.27 0.13
CA VAL A 250 21.39 31.27 1.19
C VAL A 250 22.15 30.75 2.40
N GLU A 251 21.95 29.49 2.78
CA GLU A 251 22.68 28.83 3.86
C GLU A 251 24.18 28.74 3.56
N GLU A 252 24.57 28.39 2.33
CA GLU A 252 25.98 28.37 1.90
C GLU A 252 26.61 29.76 2.00
N LYS A 253 25.94 30.80 1.47
CA LYS A 253 26.43 32.19 1.56
C LYS A 253 26.56 32.67 3.01
N TYR A 254 25.63 32.27 3.87
CA TYR A 254 25.69 32.61 5.29
C TYR A 254 26.89 31.95 5.97
N LEU A 255 27.15 30.68 5.66
CA LEU A 255 28.29 29.94 6.19
C LEU A 255 29.62 30.56 5.74
N ASP A 256 29.74 30.95 4.46
CA ASP A 256 30.90 31.64 3.92
C ASP A 256 31.16 32.98 4.63
N LEU A 257 30.11 33.79 4.80
CA LEU A 257 30.20 35.06 5.53
C LEU A 257 30.58 34.85 7.00
N GLN A 258 30.06 33.80 7.63
CA GLN A 258 30.41 33.46 9.00
C GLN A 258 31.88 33.05 9.12
N SER A 259 32.41 32.29 8.16
CA SER A 259 33.83 31.93 8.09
C SER A 259 34.71 33.16 7.88
N GLN A 260 34.38 34.02 6.91
CA GLN A 260 35.10 35.27 6.67
C GLN A 260 35.13 36.17 7.91
N ASN A 261 33.99 36.36 8.57
CA ASN A 261 33.91 37.17 9.78
C ASN A 261 34.71 36.56 10.94
N ALA A 262 34.79 35.23 11.05
CA ALA A 262 35.64 34.55 12.03
C ALA A 262 37.14 34.76 11.74
N GLU A 263 37.55 34.66 10.47
CA GLU A 263 38.92 34.96 10.04
C GLU A 263 39.30 36.42 10.29
N GLU A 264 38.45 37.37 9.88
CA GLU A 264 38.64 38.79 10.14
C GLU A 264 38.77 39.07 11.63
N LYS A 265 37.89 38.51 12.46
CA LYS A 265 37.97 38.66 13.92
C LYS A 265 39.30 38.13 14.47
N LEU A 266 39.76 36.97 14.01
CA LEU A 266 41.04 36.39 14.46
C LEU A 266 42.23 37.28 14.06
N THR A 267 42.23 37.83 12.84
CA THR A 267 43.29 38.74 12.40
C THR A 267 43.32 40.03 13.21
N LEU A 268 42.15 40.62 13.51
CA LEU A 268 42.04 41.79 14.36
C LEU A 268 42.49 41.51 15.80
N GLU A 269 42.18 40.33 16.33
CA GLU A 269 42.60 39.92 17.68
C GLU A 269 44.12 39.76 17.78
N ASN A 270 44.75 39.13 16.77
CA ASN A 270 46.20 39.02 16.67
C ASN A 270 46.88 40.40 16.56
N ASN A 271 46.37 41.28 15.69
CA ASN A 271 46.91 42.64 15.54
C ASN A 271 46.78 43.45 16.84
N ALA A 272 45.64 43.32 17.54
CA ALA A 272 45.45 43.98 18.83
C ALA A 272 46.43 43.43 19.90
N GLU A 273 46.73 42.15 19.88
CA GLU A 273 47.71 41.55 20.78
C GLU A 273 49.15 41.98 20.49
N GLU A 274 49.53 42.09 19.21
CA GLU A 274 50.82 42.66 18.80
C GLU A 274 50.96 44.12 19.27
N MET A 275 49.95 44.95 19.00
CA MET A 275 49.92 46.35 19.47
C MET A 275 50.05 46.45 21.00
N ARG A 276 49.41 45.56 21.77
CA ARG A 276 49.56 45.51 23.24
C ARG A 276 50.98 45.14 23.68
N LYS A 277 51.64 44.20 22.98
CA LYS A 277 53.04 43.84 23.26
C LYS A 277 53.96 45.02 23.00
N GLU A 278 53.77 45.72 21.88
CA GLU A 278 54.52 46.94 21.57
C GLU A 278 54.30 48.03 22.61
N GLU A 279 53.04 48.26 23.01
CA GLU A 279 52.69 49.20 24.09
C GLU A 279 53.39 48.85 25.40
N GLN A 280 53.43 47.56 25.78
CA GLN A 280 54.11 47.10 26.98
C GLN A 280 55.63 47.30 26.92
N ILE A 281 56.26 47.05 25.75
CA ILE A 281 57.68 47.31 25.52
C ILE A 281 57.97 48.81 25.64
N LEU A 282 57.14 49.66 25.03
CA LEU A 282 57.29 51.11 25.13
C LEU A 282 57.10 51.60 26.57
N SER A 283 56.13 51.07 27.30
CA SER A 283 55.89 51.40 28.71
C SER A 283 57.11 51.07 29.58
N THR A 284 57.66 49.86 29.46
CA THR A 284 58.87 49.46 30.22
C THR A 284 60.08 50.32 29.86
N LYS A 285 60.23 50.70 28.58
CA LYS A 285 61.28 51.62 28.14
C LYS A 285 61.10 53.03 28.72
N ILE A 286 59.87 53.54 28.77
CA ILE A 286 59.55 54.82 29.40
C ILE A 286 59.89 54.76 30.90
N GLU A 287 59.54 53.68 31.60
CA GLU A 287 59.88 53.48 33.01
C GLU A 287 61.39 53.44 33.25
N ALA A 288 62.13 52.71 32.41
CA ALA A 288 63.60 52.66 32.48
C ALA A 288 64.23 54.05 32.27
N LEU A 289 63.79 54.78 31.24
CA LEU A 289 64.26 56.14 30.98
C LEU A 289 63.90 57.11 32.10
N LYS A 290 62.72 56.97 32.73
CA LYS A 290 62.35 57.76 33.92
C LYS A 290 63.30 57.46 35.08
N ALA A 291 63.58 56.20 35.36
CA ALA A 291 64.51 55.80 36.42
C ALA A 291 65.95 56.31 36.16
N GLU A 292 66.44 56.24 34.92
CA GLU A 292 67.73 56.82 34.53
C GLU A 292 67.75 58.34 34.69
N ASN A 293 66.68 59.03 34.30
CA ASN A 293 66.56 60.47 34.46
C ASN A 293 66.55 60.89 35.93
N ASP A 294 65.82 60.15 36.77
CA ASP A 294 65.77 60.40 38.21
C ASP A 294 67.13 60.10 38.87
N PHE A 295 67.82 59.04 38.46
CA PHE A 295 69.19 58.76 38.87
C PHE A 295 70.16 59.87 38.45
N ALA A 296 70.07 60.35 37.21
CA ALA A 296 70.88 61.46 36.73
C ALA A 296 70.58 62.77 37.50
N LYS A 297 69.31 63.05 37.82
CA LYS A 297 68.93 64.19 38.67
C LYS A 297 69.51 64.07 40.08
N GLU A 298 69.49 62.89 40.67
CA GLU A 298 70.09 62.63 41.98
C GLU A 298 71.61 62.83 41.94
N GLN A 299 72.31 62.26 40.96
CA GLN A 299 73.75 62.48 40.78
C GLN A 299 74.10 63.95 40.57
N LEU A 300 73.30 64.67 39.78
CA LEU A 300 73.52 66.09 39.49
C LEU A 300 73.26 66.95 40.73
N SER A 301 72.27 66.57 41.55
CA SER A 301 72.02 67.18 42.86
C SER A 301 73.17 66.91 43.84
N ALA A 302 73.70 65.69 43.88
CA ALA A 302 74.87 65.32 44.68
C ALA A 302 76.13 66.08 44.25
N MET A 303 76.38 66.21 42.93
CA MET A 303 77.48 67.00 42.37
C MET A 303 77.35 68.49 42.68
N LYS A 304 76.13 69.06 42.62
CA LYS A 304 75.86 70.44 43.05
C LYS A 304 76.14 70.62 44.55
N GLY A 305 75.74 69.64 45.37
CA GLY A 305 76.07 69.58 46.80
C GLY A 305 77.58 69.55 47.04
N ASN A 306 78.31 68.65 46.39
CA ASN A 306 79.76 68.56 46.48
C ASN A 306 80.47 69.83 46.00
N LYS A 307 79.98 70.46 44.93
CA LYS A 307 80.50 71.76 44.46
C LYS A 307 80.26 72.86 45.47
N ALA A 308 79.11 72.89 46.13
CA ALA A 308 78.83 73.84 47.22
C ALA A 308 79.75 73.61 48.42
N VAL A 309 80.04 72.35 48.78
CA VAL A 309 81.01 71.99 49.84
C VAL A 309 82.43 72.39 49.45
N LEU A 310 82.86 72.14 48.22
CA LEU A 310 84.16 72.58 47.71
C LEU A 310 84.28 74.12 47.68
N LEU A 311 83.24 74.82 47.26
CA LEU A 311 83.20 76.28 47.33
C LEU A 311 83.31 76.77 48.77
N LEU A 312 82.61 76.14 49.72
CA LEU A 312 82.73 76.44 51.16
C LEU A 312 84.13 76.11 51.70
N LEU A 313 84.77 75.03 51.25
CA LEU A 313 86.14 74.67 51.62
C LEU A 313 87.16 75.64 51.03
N VAL A 314 87.01 76.07 49.77
CA VAL A 314 87.85 77.10 49.15
C VAL A 314 87.63 78.45 49.82
N TYR A 315 86.38 78.77 50.20
CA TYR A 315 86.07 79.99 50.95
C TYR A 315 86.68 79.94 52.36
N ASN A 316 86.58 78.79 53.06
CA ASN A 316 87.24 78.59 54.36
C ASN A 316 88.76 78.59 54.23
N TYR A 317 89.35 77.98 53.19
CA TYR A 317 90.79 77.97 52.96
C TYR A 317 91.29 79.39 52.64
N ASN A 318 90.53 80.17 51.85
CA ASN A 318 90.85 81.57 51.60
C ASN A 318 90.65 82.45 52.85
N LEU A 319 89.65 82.18 53.69
CA LEU A 319 89.53 82.85 54.99
C LEU A 319 90.68 82.48 55.92
N HIS A 320 91.08 81.21 55.98
CA HIS A 320 92.16 80.72 56.82
C HIS A 320 93.53 81.21 56.31
N HIS A 321 93.71 81.39 55.00
CA HIS A 321 94.90 81.99 54.39
C HIS A 321 94.91 83.52 54.59
N LEU A 322 93.76 84.19 54.63
CA LEU A 322 93.67 85.59 55.06
C LEU A 322 93.98 85.73 56.57
N PHE A 323 93.51 84.80 57.39
CA PHE A 323 93.82 84.77 58.83
C PHE A 323 95.29 84.46 59.10
N PHE A 324 95.91 83.55 58.34
CA PHE A 324 97.35 83.23 58.44
C PHE A 324 98.26 84.36 57.93
N LEU A 325 97.78 85.17 56.98
CA LEU A 325 98.45 86.42 56.58
C LEU A 325 98.27 87.53 57.63
N PHE A 326 97.18 87.51 58.41
CA PHE A 326 96.97 88.45 59.53
C PHE A 326 97.69 88.03 60.82
N ASP A 327 97.82 86.73 61.11
CA ASP A 327 98.58 86.21 62.26
C ASP A 327 100.11 86.23 62.04
N ASN A 328 100.59 86.60 60.85
CA ASN A 328 101.97 87.06 60.63
C ASN A 328 102.14 88.58 60.81
N LEU A 329 101.26 89.21 61.58
CA LEU A 329 101.68 90.18 62.57
C LEU A 329 102.50 89.47 63.65
N LYS A 330 103.80 89.79 63.80
CA LYS A 330 104.42 90.23 65.07
C LYS A 330 105.93 90.37 64.98
#